data_AF-A0A934VP52-F1
#
_entry.id   AF-A0A934VP52-F1
#
_cell.length_a   1.000
_cell.length_b   1.000
_cell.length_c   1.000
_cell.angle_alpha   90.00
_cell.angle_beta   90.00
_cell.angle_gamma   90.00
#
_symmetry.space_group_name_H-M   'P 1'
#
loop_
_entity.id
_entity.type
_entity.pdbx_description
1 polymer ?
#
loop_
_entity_poly.entity_id
_entity_poly.type
_entity_poly.pdbx_seq_one_letter_code
_entity_poly.pdbx_strand_id
1 'polypeptide(L)'
;MKLFKSRTTYQEDDDASLVLASLGGDRDAFGKIVTRYQGLLCSLAYSSLGDLAASEDVAQDAFVEAWKKLGALKDPEKLKSWLCGILRFKVSHYRRSEARRPIGGAVELDDMRELESEEARTEDVTMKEEEQALLWQALEKVPENYREPLVLYYREHRSIEHVAYELDLSEDAVKQRLSRGRKMLQEKMMTFVEEALAKSTPGGVFTAGVLAAMATIAPPAKAAGAGAAAVQVGSWFKWATIASFLASVSGLISTMFALRANFDQSRTKRERRYIVKSVVCYLGSFVLLIAALLGMRYLAIHEYGNPGYYAVVSQGLVAVFALGYSIMTWRQMKGMQRLRMAERARRPDLFTADVDQVGSKKRSYKSKWSFLGVPLVHVKFNITDEGDGPAFGWIAGGEKAYGLLIAWGGITVAPVCVGIISFGIVSIAAVSFGIFSMGAIGIGFIAMGSCAIGYKAYSTLSSTGWESAFSQSFSVAKEAAIGHVAFANEVNSEKAGQIMSLGTVDDVYGIVLGVTALMVIAPVVWYAKEVRKRMAK
;
A
#
# COMPACT_ATOMS: atom_id res chain seq x y z
N MET A 1 6.00 50.53 36.81
CA MET A 1 5.78 49.11 36.43
C MET A 1 5.31 49.10 34.97
N LYS A 2 6.06 48.68 33.93
CA LYS A 2 6.82 47.42 33.72
C LYS A 2 5.96 46.22 34.18
N LEU A 3 5.60 45.19 33.41
CA LEU A 3 6.01 44.55 32.16
C LEU A 3 4.74 43.81 31.66
N PHE A 4 4.46 43.61 30.37
CA PHE A 4 4.98 42.47 29.62
C PHE A 4 4.99 42.79 28.12
N LYS A 5 6.21 42.92 27.60
CA LYS A 5 6.55 42.99 26.19
C LYS A 5 7.13 41.63 25.82
N SER A 6 6.48 40.94 24.89
CA SER A 6 7.15 40.09 23.88
C SER A 6 6.14 39.72 22.80
N ARG A 7 5.96 40.62 21.83
CA ARG A 7 5.60 40.21 20.48
C ARG A 7 6.77 39.40 19.95
N THR A 8 6.62 38.09 19.81
CA THR A 8 7.52 37.31 18.97
C THR A 8 7.04 37.49 17.54
N THR A 9 7.52 38.55 16.89
CA THR A 9 7.42 38.72 15.45
C THR A 9 8.37 37.69 14.84
N TYR A 10 7.86 36.58 14.28
CA TYR A 10 8.63 35.83 13.29
C TYR A 10 8.74 36.75 12.08
N GLN A 11 9.92 37.33 11.90
CA GLN A 11 10.23 38.13 10.73
C GLN A 11 10.38 37.12 9.58
N GLU A 12 9.34 36.95 8.75
CA GLU A 12 9.49 36.20 7.50
C GLU A 12 10.57 36.90 6.67
N ASP A 13 11.64 36.18 6.34
CA ASP A 13 12.66 36.69 5.44
C ASP A 13 11.98 37.08 4.11
N ASP A 14 12.02 38.36 3.79
CA ASP A 14 11.46 38.92 2.56
C ASP A 14 12.20 38.34 1.33
N ASP A 15 11.49 38.19 0.21
CA ASP A 15 12.03 37.60 -1.02
C ASP A 15 13.31 38.31 -1.47
N ALA A 16 13.34 39.64 -1.37
CA ALA A 16 14.51 40.42 -1.74
C ALA A 16 15.74 40.07 -0.88
N SER A 17 15.53 39.83 0.42
CA SER A 17 16.60 39.46 1.34
C SER A 17 17.16 38.06 1.05
N LEU A 18 16.28 37.10 0.71
CA LEU A 18 16.70 35.75 0.33
C LEU A 18 17.46 35.74 -1.00
N VAL A 19 17.06 36.55 -1.98
CA VAL A 19 17.77 36.70 -3.26
C VAL A 19 19.17 37.27 -3.03
N LEU A 20 19.29 38.34 -2.23
CA LEU A 20 20.59 38.96 -1.95
C LEU A 20 21.54 38.02 -1.21
N ALA A 21 21.05 37.27 -0.22
CA ALA A 21 21.84 36.25 0.47
C ALA A 21 22.28 35.11 -0.49
N SER A 22 21.37 34.67 -1.36
CA SER A 22 21.67 33.65 -2.38
C SER A 22 22.73 34.10 -3.38
N LEU A 23 22.71 35.37 -3.79
CA LEU A 23 23.75 35.98 -4.64
C LEU A 23 25.11 36.06 -3.92
N GLY A 24 25.09 36.18 -2.59
CA GLY A 24 26.27 36.08 -1.72
C GLY A 24 26.81 34.65 -1.56
N GLY A 25 26.19 33.65 -2.21
CA GLY A 25 26.60 32.25 -2.15
C GLY A 25 25.91 31.41 -1.07
N ASP A 26 24.95 31.98 -0.34
CA ASP A 26 24.16 31.27 0.66
C ASP A 26 23.17 30.32 -0.02
N ARG A 27 23.50 29.03 0.00
CA ARG A 27 22.65 27.97 -0.56
C ARG A 27 21.40 27.73 0.26
N ASP A 28 21.44 27.99 1.56
CA ASP A 28 20.29 27.79 2.45
C ASP A 28 19.23 28.87 2.20
N ALA A 29 19.66 30.10 1.89
CA ALA A 29 18.76 31.16 1.43
C ALA A 29 18.01 30.78 0.16
N PHE A 30 18.67 30.17 -0.82
CA PHE A 30 18.00 29.67 -2.02
C PHE A 30 17.14 28.43 -1.75
N GLY A 31 17.54 27.58 -0.81
CA GLY A 31 16.71 26.48 -0.31
C GLY A 31 15.37 26.98 0.26
N LYS A 32 15.36 28.12 0.95
CA LYS A 32 14.13 28.78 1.41
C LYS A 32 13.26 29.27 0.25
N ILE A 33 13.86 29.84 -0.81
CA ILE A 33 13.16 30.23 -2.04
C ILE A 33 12.49 29.02 -2.71
N VAL A 34 13.23 27.91 -2.88
CA VAL A 34 12.69 26.67 -3.46
C VAL A 34 11.54 26.14 -2.61
N THR A 35 11.72 26.09 -1.28
CA THR A 35 10.68 25.62 -0.35
C THR A 35 9.40 26.46 -0.45
N ARG A 36 9.55 27.79 -0.59
CA ARG A 36 8.45 28.74 -0.72
C ARG A 36 7.67 28.56 -2.03
N TYR A 37 8.36 28.35 -3.15
CA TYR A 37 7.75 28.39 -4.49
C TYR A 37 7.57 27.02 -5.18
N GLN A 38 8.06 25.92 -4.62
CA GLN A 38 7.96 24.59 -5.25
C GLN A 38 6.52 24.13 -5.50
N GLY A 39 5.59 24.45 -4.58
CA GLY A 39 4.17 24.13 -4.76
C GLY A 39 3.63 24.79 -6.02
N LEU A 40 3.78 26.12 -6.08
CA LEU A 40 3.31 26.94 -7.19
C LEU A 40 3.85 26.43 -8.53
N LEU A 41 5.16 26.22 -8.64
CA LEU A 41 5.79 25.84 -9.91
C LEU A 41 5.37 24.43 -10.35
N CYS A 42 5.29 23.45 -9.43
CA CYS A 42 4.81 22.11 -9.76
C CYS A 42 3.31 22.12 -10.15
N SER A 43 2.51 22.97 -9.51
CA SER A 43 1.08 23.14 -9.81
C SER A 43 0.86 23.74 -11.20
N LEU A 44 1.62 24.77 -11.56
CA LEU A 44 1.57 25.41 -12.88
C LEU A 44 2.13 24.51 -14.00
N ALA A 45 3.18 23.73 -13.73
CA ALA A 45 3.69 22.76 -14.70
C ALA A 45 2.66 21.67 -14.98
N TYR A 46 2.00 21.15 -13.94
CA TYR A 46 0.99 20.12 -14.07
C TYR A 46 -0.28 20.61 -14.76
N SER A 47 -0.73 21.85 -14.50
CA SER A 47 -1.86 22.45 -15.22
C SER A 47 -1.61 22.56 -16.73
N SER A 48 -0.34 22.53 -17.14
CA SER A 48 0.09 22.62 -18.54
C SER A 48 0.42 21.27 -19.18
N LEU A 49 0.94 20.31 -18.41
CA LEU A 49 1.50 19.05 -18.92
C LEU A 49 0.64 17.81 -18.62
N GLY A 50 -0.14 17.82 -17.53
CA GLY A 50 -1.02 16.70 -17.16
C GLY A 50 -0.35 15.46 -16.55
N ASP A 51 0.97 15.36 -16.69
CA ASP A 51 1.79 14.29 -16.10
C ASP A 51 2.51 14.82 -14.87
N LEU A 52 2.38 14.11 -13.75
CA LEU A 52 3.01 14.47 -12.49
C LEU A 52 4.54 14.40 -12.57
N ALA A 53 5.10 13.33 -13.13
CA ALA A 53 6.54 13.14 -13.24
C ALA A 53 7.14 14.23 -14.15
N ALA A 54 6.54 14.44 -15.32
CA ALA A 54 6.98 15.50 -16.23
C ALA A 54 6.86 16.90 -15.59
N SER A 55 5.84 17.14 -14.76
CA SER A 55 5.66 18.43 -14.08
C SER A 55 6.73 18.70 -13.03
N GLU A 56 7.14 17.68 -12.27
CA GLU A 56 8.19 17.79 -11.25
C GLU A 56 9.56 17.98 -11.90
N ASP A 57 9.86 17.23 -12.96
CA ASP A 57 11.10 17.36 -13.73
C ASP A 57 11.25 18.77 -14.32
N VAL A 58 10.18 19.28 -14.95
CA VAL A 58 10.19 20.64 -15.54
C VAL A 58 10.30 21.73 -14.47
N ALA A 59 9.67 21.55 -13.31
CA ALA A 59 9.79 22.48 -12.19
C ALA A 59 11.21 22.46 -11.57
N GLN A 60 11.81 21.28 -11.43
CA GLN A 60 13.20 21.13 -10.99
C GLN A 60 14.16 21.84 -11.96
N ASP A 61 14.00 21.61 -13.26
CA ASP A 61 14.78 22.28 -14.29
C ASP A 61 14.61 23.80 -14.25
N ALA A 62 13.42 24.30 -13.92
CA ALA A 62 13.19 25.73 -13.73
C ALA A 62 13.94 26.30 -12.52
N PHE A 63 13.99 25.59 -11.38
CA PHE A 63 14.77 26.03 -10.22
C PHE A 63 16.28 25.97 -10.46
N VAL A 64 16.77 24.94 -11.16
CA VAL A 64 18.19 24.85 -11.52
C VAL A 64 18.58 25.98 -12.47
N GLU A 65 17.71 26.30 -13.43
CA GLU A 65 17.89 27.45 -14.33
C GLU A 65 17.86 28.77 -13.55
N ALA A 66 16.94 28.90 -12.59
CA ALA A 66 16.83 30.07 -11.73
C ALA A 66 18.07 30.28 -10.87
N TRP A 67 18.65 29.22 -10.29
CA TRP A 67 19.91 29.31 -9.55
C TRP A 67 21.05 29.83 -10.44
N LYS A 68 21.21 29.24 -11.64
CA LYS A 68 22.25 29.63 -12.59
C LYS A 68 22.12 31.08 -13.07
N LYS A 69 20.88 31.56 -13.18
CA LYS A 69 20.55 32.89 -13.71
C LYS A 69 20.13 33.89 -12.64
N LEU A 70 20.30 33.59 -11.35
CA LEU A 70 19.79 34.44 -10.27
C LEU A 70 20.37 35.86 -10.35
N GLY A 71 21.64 36.00 -10.77
CA GLY A 71 22.27 37.30 -11.00
C GLY A 71 21.69 38.13 -12.15
N ALA A 72 20.84 37.54 -13.01
CA ALA A 72 20.11 38.26 -14.06
C ALA A 72 18.77 38.83 -13.57
N LEU A 73 18.34 38.51 -12.35
CA LEU A 73 17.16 39.09 -11.72
C LEU A 73 17.45 40.55 -11.34
N LYS A 74 16.90 41.49 -12.12
CA LYS A 74 17.13 42.94 -11.93
C LYS A 74 16.46 43.50 -10.67
N ASP A 75 15.36 42.88 -10.27
CA ASP A 75 14.48 43.35 -9.20
C ASP A 75 14.18 42.17 -8.26
N PRO A 76 14.85 42.10 -7.10
CA PRO A 76 14.69 41.00 -6.15
C PRO A 76 13.24 40.81 -5.66
N GLU A 77 12.41 41.86 -5.66
CA GLU A 77 11.00 41.77 -5.26
C GLU A 77 10.13 41.03 -6.29
N LYS A 78 10.63 40.86 -7.53
CA LYS A 78 9.90 40.19 -8.62
C LYS A 78 10.21 38.71 -8.78
N LEU A 79 10.86 38.11 -7.78
CA LEU A 79 11.30 36.72 -7.78
C LEU A 79 10.21 35.74 -8.24
N LYS A 80 8.99 35.83 -7.67
CA LYS A 80 7.84 34.98 -8.04
C LYS A 80 7.53 35.04 -9.53
N SER A 81 7.31 36.25 -10.06
CA SER A 81 6.96 36.45 -11.48
C SER A 81 8.06 35.96 -12.43
N TRP A 82 9.32 36.13 -12.02
CA TRP A 82 10.48 35.69 -12.78
C TRP A 82 10.61 34.16 -12.81
N LEU A 83 10.40 33.49 -11.67
CA LEU A 83 10.35 32.02 -11.58
C LEU A 83 9.23 31.43 -12.44
N CYS A 84 8.02 32.00 -12.39
CA CYS A 84 6.91 31.59 -13.24
C CYS A 84 7.22 31.78 -14.74
N GLY A 85 7.96 32.83 -15.10
CA GLY A 85 8.42 33.06 -16.48
C GLY A 85 9.40 31.99 -16.98
N ILE A 86 10.38 31.60 -16.14
CA ILE A 86 11.31 30.51 -16.44
C ILE A 86 10.55 29.19 -16.64
N LEU A 87 9.61 28.89 -15.74
CA LEU A 87 8.79 27.69 -15.82
C LEU A 87 7.99 27.64 -17.13
N ARG A 88 7.28 28.70 -17.48
CA ARG A 88 6.50 28.77 -18.74
C ARG A 88 7.36 28.53 -19.97
N PHE A 89 8.59 29.05 -19.98
CA PHE A 89 9.55 28.77 -21.05
C PHE A 89 9.92 27.28 -21.12
N LYS A 90 10.23 26.65 -19.98
CA LYS A 90 10.60 25.22 -19.91
C LYS A 90 9.43 24.32 -20.31
N VAL A 91 8.21 24.60 -19.84
CA VAL A 91 6.97 23.91 -20.26
C VAL A 91 6.76 24.02 -21.77
N SER A 92 6.90 25.22 -22.35
CA SER A 92 6.78 25.42 -23.80
C SER A 92 7.85 24.67 -24.59
N HIS A 93 9.08 24.60 -24.08
CA HIS A 93 10.16 23.83 -24.68
C HIS A 93 9.85 22.32 -24.65
N TYR A 94 9.42 21.80 -23.49
CA TYR A 94 9.05 20.40 -23.29
C TYR A 94 7.92 19.96 -24.23
N ARG A 95 6.85 20.76 -24.35
CA ARG A 95 5.74 20.46 -25.28
C ARG A 95 6.20 20.42 -26.74
N ARG A 96 7.14 21.28 -27.14
CA ARG A 96 7.70 21.30 -28.50
C ARG A 96 8.68 20.16 -28.77
N SER A 97 9.36 19.61 -27.76
CA SER A 97 10.21 18.42 -27.94
C SER A 97 9.36 17.15 -28.05
N GLU A 98 8.30 17.02 -27.26
CA GLU A 98 7.39 15.87 -27.36
C GLU A 98 6.63 15.86 -28.69
N ALA A 99 6.16 17.02 -29.17
CA ALA A 99 5.48 17.11 -30.47
C ALA A 99 6.38 16.78 -31.68
N ARG A 100 7.70 16.68 -31.50
CA ARG A 100 8.68 16.33 -32.54
C ARG A 100 9.13 14.86 -32.48
N ARG A 101 8.64 14.07 -31.52
CA ARG A 101 8.80 12.61 -31.55
C ARG A 101 7.85 12.06 -32.63
N PRO A 102 8.36 11.28 -33.61
CA PRO A 102 7.50 10.76 -34.67
C PRO A 102 6.48 9.79 -34.08
N ILE A 103 5.21 10.08 -34.31
CA ILE A 103 4.11 9.13 -34.12
C ILE A 103 4.18 8.16 -35.30
N GLY A 104 4.71 6.96 -35.09
CA GLY A 104 4.77 5.94 -36.15
C GLY A 104 5.42 4.65 -35.67
N GLY A 105 4.63 3.57 -35.64
CA GLY A 105 5.09 2.21 -35.34
C GLY A 105 5.93 1.56 -36.45
N ALA A 106 6.41 0.36 -36.12
CA ALA A 106 7.39 -0.50 -36.81
C ALA A 106 8.82 0.09 -36.74
N VAL A 107 9.78 -0.55 -36.09
CA VAL A 107 10.55 -1.76 -36.48
C VAL A 107 11.41 -2.10 -35.23
N GLU A 108 11.73 -3.32 -34.80
CA GLU A 108 12.06 -4.58 -35.47
C GLU A 108 11.77 -5.74 -34.50
N LEU A 109 11.11 -6.78 -35.02
CA LEU A 109 10.96 -8.08 -34.37
C LEU A 109 12.24 -8.88 -34.61
N ASP A 110 13.04 -9.09 -33.57
CA ASP A 110 13.70 -10.39 -33.39
C ASP A 110 13.93 -10.64 -31.89
N ASP A 111 13.63 -11.86 -31.45
CA ASP A 111 13.76 -12.41 -30.09
C ASP A 111 12.75 -12.03 -28.99
N MET A 112 11.44 -11.96 -29.30
CA MET A 112 10.41 -12.30 -28.29
C MET A 112 9.25 -13.10 -28.87
N ARG A 113 9.38 -14.43 -28.79
CA ARG A 113 8.25 -15.35 -28.75
C ARG A 113 8.37 -16.21 -27.50
N GLU A 114 7.70 -15.78 -26.44
CA GLU A 114 6.97 -16.63 -25.50
C GLU A 114 6.15 -15.72 -24.58
N LEU A 115 5.04 -15.22 -25.13
CA LEU A 115 3.94 -14.62 -24.40
C LEU A 115 2.86 -15.69 -24.28
N GLU A 116 2.57 -16.11 -23.06
CA GLU A 116 1.21 -16.47 -22.64
C GLU A 116 1.14 -16.53 -21.10
N SER A 117 0.74 -15.40 -20.51
CA SER A 117 -0.18 -15.26 -19.35
C SER A 117 0.20 -14.06 -18.45
N GLU A 118 -0.06 -12.84 -18.90
CA GLU A 118 -0.12 -11.64 -18.05
C GLU A 118 -1.44 -10.89 -18.31
N GLU A 119 -2.54 -11.34 -17.68
CA GLU A 119 -3.84 -10.66 -17.79
C GLU A 119 -4.24 -9.89 -16.50
N ALA A 120 -3.43 -9.90 -15.44
CA ALA A 120 -3.80 -9.27 -14.16
C ALA A 120 -2.88 -8.13 -13.68
N ARG A 121 -1.78 -7.82 -14.40
CA ARG A 121 -0.87 -6.69 -14.08
C ARG A 121 -1.06 -5.47 -14.97
N THR A 122 -1.66 -5.66 -16.13
CA THR A 122 -2.08 -4.58 -17.03
C THR A 122 -3.22 -3.80 -16.36
N GLU A 123 -4.22 -4.49 -15.79
CA GLU A 123 -5.44 -3.83 -15.28
C GLU A 123 -5.19 -2.74 -14.21
N ASP A 124 -4.30 -2.88 -13.23
CA ASP A 124 -4.16 -1.87 -12.14
C ASP A 124 -3.31 -0.63 -12.53
N VAL A 125 -2.32 -0.80 -13.42
CA VAL A 125 -1.54 0.33 -13.98
C VAL A 125 -2.35 0.99 -15.08
N THR A 126 -2.99 0.19 -15.94
CA THR A 126 -3.93 0.68 -16.94
C THR A 126 -5.10 1.39 -16.28
N MET A 127 -5.69 0.92 -15.18
CA MET A 127 -6.79 1.63 -14.50
C MET A 127 -6.33 2.96 -13.87
N LYS A 128 -5.12 3.05 -13.30
CA LYS A 128 -4.59 4.33 -12.76
C LYS A 128 -4.18 5.30 -13.87
N GLU A 129 -3.57 4.80 -14.94
CA GLU A 129 -3.24 5.58 -16.13
C GLU A 129 -4.51 6.02 -16.86
N GLU A 130 -5.55 5.19 -16.92
CA GLU A 130 -6.87 5.50 -17.46
C GLU A 130 -7.57 6.54 -16.59
N GLU A 131 -7.56 6.41 -15.26
CA GLU A 131 -8.12 7.41 -14.34
C GLU A 131 -7.40 8.77 -14.46
N GLN A 132 -6.06 8.75 -14.55
CA GLN A 132 -5.26 9.96 -14.77
C GLN A 132 -5.47 10.56 -16.15
N ALA A 133 -5.56 9.73 -17.19
CA ALA A 133 -5.86 10.15 -18.55
C ALA A 133 -7.28 10.75 -18.65
N LEU A 134 -8.27 10.16 -18.00
CA LEU A 134 -9.64 10.68 -17.92
C LEU A 134 -9.70 12.02 -17.17
N LEU A 135 -9.00 12.13 -16.04
CA LEU A 135 -8.87 13.38 -15.29
C LEU A 135 -8.20 14.47 -16.15
N TRP A 136 -7.12 14.13 -16.84
CA TRP A 136 -6.42 15.07 -17.70
C TRP A 136 -7.24 15.46 -18.92
N GLN A 137 -7.93 14.53 -19.58
CA GLN A 137 -8.84 14.83 -20.70
C GLN A 137 -9.95 15.81 -20.28
N ALA A 138 -10.44 15.72 -19.04
CA ALA A 138 -11.40 16.68 -18.51
C ALA A 138 -10.76 18.05 -18.26
N LEU A 139 -9.55 18.09 -17.69
CA LEU A 139 -8.81 19.33 -17.39
C LEU A 139 -8.29 20.04 -18.64
N GLU A 140 -7.72 19.32 -19.63
CA GLU A 140 -7.20 19.87 -20.88
C GLU A 140 -8.28 20.64 -21.66
N LYS A 141 -9.52 20.16 -21.56
CA LYS A 141 -10.68 20.80 -22.16
C LYS A 141 -11.09 22.12 -21.46
N VAL A 142 -10.58 22.42 -20.27
CA VAL A 142 -10.78 23.69 -19.56
C VAL A 142 -9.68 24.67 -19.99
N PRO A 143 -10.00 25.90 -20.46
CA PRO A 143 -8.98 26.88 -20.80
C PRO A 143 -8.01 27.15 -19.64
N GLU A 144 -6.73 27.38 -19.96
CA GLU A 144 -5.62 27.52 -19.00
C GLU A 144 -5.91 28.57 -17.91
N ASN A 145 -6.51 29.70 -18.28
CA ASN A 145 -6.91 30.78 -17.36
C ASN A 145 -7.89 30.35 -16.24
N TYR A 146 -8.62 29.25 -16.43
CA TYR A 146 -9.51 28.65 -15.43
C TYR A 146 -8.90 27.39 -14.80
N ARG A 147 -8.07 26.67 -15.56
CA ARG A 147 -7.42 25.44 -15.13
C ARG A 147 -6.31 25.69 -14.11
N GLU A 148 -5.49 26.73 -14.29
CA GLU A 148 -4.42 27.10 -13.34
C GLU A 148 -4.98 27.36 -11.92
N PRO A 149 -5.99 28.22 -11.70
CA PRO A 149 -6.58 28.40 -10.36
C PRO A 149 -7.20 27.12 -9.79
N LEU A 150 -7.85 26.29 -10.62
CA LEU A 150 -8.44 25.02 -10.17
C LEU A 150 -7.36 24.07 -9.66
N VAL A 151 -6.33 23.82 -10.46
CA VAL A 151 -5.24 22.92 -10.11
C VAL A 151 -4.53 23.41 -8.86
N LEU A 152 -4.21 24.71 -8.79
CA LEU A 152 -3.55 25.30 -7.63
C LEU A 152 -4.40 25.20 -6.35
N TYR A 153 -5.69 25.53 -6.43
CA TYR A 153 -6.63 25.46 -5.30
C TYR A 153 -6.75 24.04 -4.73
N TYR A 154 -6.90 23.03 -5.61
CA TYR A 154 -7.15 21.65 -5.19
C TYR A 154 -5.87 20.87 -4.85
N ARG A 155 -4.75 21.08 -5.56
CA ARG A 155 -3.48 20.38 -5.26
C ARG A 155 -2.82 20.87 -3.99
N GLU A 156 -2.97 22.15 -3.66
CA GLU A 156 -2.29 22.74 -2.51
C GLU A 156 -3.21 22.96 -1.29
N HIS A 157 -4.49 22.56 -1.37
CA HIS A 157 -5.49 22.75 -0.31
C HIS A 157 -5.58 24.22 0.21
N ARG A 158 -5.50 25.19 -0.71
CA ARG A 158 -5.31 26.61 -0.36
C ARG A 158 -6.61 27.39 -0.29
N SER A 159 -6.59 28.51 0.45
CA SER A 159 -7.68 29.49 0.44
C SER A 159 -7.71 30.28 -0.89
N ILE A 160 -8.86 30.88 -1.19
CA ILE A 160 -9.02 31.76 -2.36
C ILE A 160 -8.03 32.93 -2.30
N GLU A 161 -7.81 33.48 -1.10
CA GLU A 161 -6.84 34.55 -0.81
C GLU A 161 -5.42 34.16 -1.26
N HIS A 162 -5.01 32.93 -0.96
CA HIS A 162 -3.68 32.46 -1.31
C HIS A 162 -3.54 32.20 -2.81
N VAL A 163 -4.55 31.61 -3.46
CA VAL A 163 -4.56 31.44 -4.94
C VAL A 163 -4.53 32.79 -5.65
N ALA A 164 -5.22 33.78 -5.10
CA ALA A 164 -5.21 35.17 -5.60
C ALA A 164 -3.82 35.79 -5.49
N TYR A 165 -3.17 35.62 -4.34
CA TYR A 165 -1.79 36.05 -4.13
C TYR A 165 -0.81 35.37 -5.10
N GLU A 166 -0.87 34.05 -5.24
CA GLU A 166 0.09 33.30 -6.05
C GLU A 166 -0.03 33.58 -7.55
N LEU A 167 -1.26 33.76 -8.05
CA LEU A 167 -1.52 34.03 -9.46
C LEU A 167 -1.55 35.53 -9.81
N ASP A 168 -1.33 36.41 -8.83
CA ASP A 168 -1.42 37.88 -8.98
C ASP A 168 -2.78 38.34 -9.53
N LEU A 169 -3.86 37.85 -8.91
CA LEU A 169 -5.25 38.11 -9.26
C LEU A 169 -6.02 38.66 -8.06
N SER A 170 -7.14 39.35 -8.29
CA SER A 170 -8.08 39.64 -7.20
C SER A 170 -8.80 38.37 -6.75
N GLU A 171 -9.18 38.29 -5.47
CA GLU A 171 -9.99 37.18 -4.95
C GLU A 171 -11.28 36.99 -5.74
N ASP A 172 -11.91 38.08 -6.18
CA ASP A 172 -13.13 38.03 -6.99
C ASP A 172 -12.86 37.43 -8.37
N ALA A 173 -11.72 37.75 -8.98
CA ALA A 173 -11.29 37.09 -10.22
C ALA A 173 -11.04 35.59 -10.00
N VAL A 174 -10.44 35.19 -8.87
CA VAL A 174 -10.24 33.77 -8.52
C VAL A 174 -11.57 33.07 -8.27
N LYS A 175 -12.50 33.68 -7.51
CA LYS A 175 -13.87 33.15 -7.28
C LYS A 175 -14.60 32.94 -8.59
N GLN A 176 -14.55 33.92 -9.49
CA GLN A 176 -15.17 33.83 -10.81
C GLN A 176 -14.51 32.75 -11.67
N ARG A 177 -13.18 32.66 -11.70
CA ARG A 177 -12.44 31.67 -12.49
C ARG A 177 -12.64 30.25 -11.96
N LEU A 178 -12.62 30.04 -10.64
CA LEU A 178 -12.93 28.76 -10.01
C LEU A 178 -14.38 28.34 -10.26
N SER A 179 -15.34 29.26 -10.12
CA SER A 179 -16.75 28.99 -10.38
C SER A 179 -17.00 28.60 -11.84
N ARG A 180 -16.45 29.37 -12.79
CA ARG A 180 -16.54 29.05 -14.23
C ARG A 180 -15.82 27.74 -14.59
N GLY A 181 -14.63 27.51 -14.05
CA GLY A 181 -13.88 26.28 -14.25
C GLY A 181 -14.62 25.04 -13.73
N ARG A 182 -15.21 25.13 -12.52
CA ARG A 182 -16.06 24.06 -11.96
C ARG A 182 -17.30 23.80 -12.81
N LYS A 183 -17.96 24.86 -13.30
CA LYS A 183 -19.13 24.73 -14.18
C LYS A 183 -18.75 24.04 -15.50
N MET A 184 -17.61 24.39 -16.10
CA MET A 184 -17.11 23.73 -17.32
C MET A 184 -16.74 22.27 -17.08
N LEU A 185 -16.16 21.93 -15.93
CA LEU A 185 -15.92 20.53 -15.55
C LEU A 185 -17.24 19.77 -15.35
N GLN A 186 -18.23 20.38 -14.70
CA GLN A 186 -19.55 19.78 -14.49
C GLN A 186 -20.30 19.55 -15.81
N GLU A 187 -20.35 20.55 -16.70
CA GLU A 187 -20.97 20.42 -18.02
C GLU A 187 -20.28 19.34 -18.85
N LYS A 188 -18.95 19.28 -18.84
CA LYS A 188 -18.21 18.27 -19.62
C LYS A 188 -18.26 16.88 -19.01
N MET A 189 -18.32 16.78 -17.69
CA MET A 189 -18.57 15.51 -17.02
C MET A 189 -19.99 15.04 -17.29
N MET A 190 -20.98 15.94 -17.38
CA MET A 190 -22.34 15.62 -17.83
C MET A 190 -22.37 15.19 -19.30
N THR A 191 -21.63 15.82 -20.20
CA THR A 191 -21.53 15.37 -21.61
C THR A 191 -20.80 14.03 -21.74
N PHE A 192 -19.72 13.82 -20.99
CA PHE A 192 -19.00 12.54 -20.94
C PHE A 192 -19.89 11.44 -20.36
N VAL A 193 -20.67 11.74 -19.31
CA VAL A 193 -21.66 10.85 -18.73
C VAL A 193 -22.83 10.66 -19.69
N GLU A 194 -23.30 11.64 -20.44
CA GLU A 194 -24.35 11.49 -21.46
C GLU A 194 -23.87 10.64 -22.64
N GLU A 195 -22.63 10.81 -23.12
CA GLU A 195 -22.02 9.96 -24.16
C GLU A 195 -21.71 8.55 -23.67
N ALA A 196 -21.23 8.42 -22.42
CA ALA A 196 -20.95 7.13 -21.80
C ALA A 196 -22.24 6.38 -21.42
N LEU A 197 -23.29 7.08 -20.97
CA LEU A 197 -24.62 6.52 -20.68
C LEU A 197 -25.40 6.22 -21.96
N ALA A 198 -25.25 7.03 -23.02
CA ALA A 198 -25.78 6.70 -24.35
C ALA A 198 -25.12 5.43 -24.91
N LYS A 199 -23.92 5.08 -24.45
CA LYS A 199 -23.17 3.88 -24.85
C LYS A 199 -23.20 2.73 -23.83
N SER A 200 -23.66 2.94 -22.60
CA SER A 200 -23.65 1.90 -21.57
C SER A 200 -24.65 2.14 -20.42
N THR A 201 -25.62 1.23 -20.33
CA THR A 201 -26.42 0.97 -19.12
C THR A 201 -26.23 -0.50 -18.74
N PRO A 202 -26.25 -0.97 -17.45
CA PRO A 202 -26.51 -0.33 -16.13
C PRO A 202 -25.47 -0.70 -14.99
N GLY A 203 -25.41 -0.07 -13.79
CA GLY A 203 -26.17 -0.37 -12.54
C GLY A 203 -25.31 -0.43 -11.22
N GLY A 204 -25.94 -0.37 -10.02
CA GLY A 204 -25.35 -0.08 -8.68
C GLY A 204 -24.28 -1.01 -8.08
N VAL A 205 -23.76 -1.98 -8.84
CA VAL A 205 -22.58 -2.78 -8.46
C VAL A 205 -21.29 -1.95 -8.59
N PHE A 206 -21.28 -0.97 -9.50
CA PHE A 206 -20.17 -0.05 -9.73
C PHE A 206 -19.87 0.83 -8.49
N THR A 207 -20.91 1.31 -7.81
CA THR A 207 -20.80 2.17 -6.63
C THR A 207 -20.13 1.47 -5.44
N ALA A 208 -20.25 0.15 -5.35
CA ALA A 208 -19.60 -0.65 -4.31
C ALA A 208 -18.10 -0.87 -4.57
N GLY A 209 -17.65 -0.82 -5.83
CA GLY A 209 -16.24 -0.94 -6.21
C GLY A 209 -15.42 0.29 -5.81
N VAL A 210 -15.99 1.49 -5.99
CA VAL A 210 -15.33 2.77 -5.69
C VAL A 210 -15.05 2.94 -4.19
N LEU A 211 -15.95 2.50 -3.32
CA LEU A 211 -15.77 2.61 -1.87
C LEU A 211 -14.68 1.66 -1.32
N ALA A 212 -14.38 0.57 -2.03
CA ALA A 212 -13.34 -0.37 -1.63
C ALA A 212 -11.92 0.15 -1.93
N ALA A 213 -11.76 0.94 -2.99
CA ALA A 213 -10.47 1.49 -3.43
C ALA A 213 -9.94 2.63 -2.52
N MET A 214 -10.82 3.29 -1.77
CA MET A 214 -10.42 4.38 -0.86
C MET A 214 -9.72 3.91 0.43
N ALA A 215 -9.78 2.62 0.76
CA ALA A 215 -9.22 2.07 2.00
C ALA A 215 -7.72 1.73 1.92
N THR A 216 -7.09 1.82 0.74
CA THR A 216 -5.71 1.34 0.47
C THR A 216 -4.65 2.45 0.39
N ILE A 217 -4.96 3.69 0.73
CA ILE A 217 -4.01 4.82 0.67
C ILE A 217 -3.60 5.24 2.10
N ALA A 218 -2.30 5.19 2.40
CA ALA A 218 -1.71 5.83 3.58
C ALA A 218 -0.99 7.14 3.17
N PRO A 219 -0.93 8.17 4.04
CA PRO A 219 -0.49 9.53 3.70
C PRO A 219 1.04 9.65 3.55
N PRO A 220 1.57 10.67 2.83
CA PRO A 220 2.99 10.77 2.57
C PRO A 220 3.75 11.50 3.69
N ALA A 221 4.92 10.98 4.06
CA ALA A 221 5.97 11.73 4.77
C ALA A 221 7.38 11.38 4.25
N LYS A 222 8.06 12.41 3.73
CA LYS A 222 9.53 12.63 3.63
C LYS A 222 10.23 12.41 4.99
N ALA A 223 11.54 12.20 5.16
CA ALA A 223 12.70 11.91 4.33
C ALA A 223 13.95 11.75 5.26
N ALA A 224 14.97 11.06 4.72
CA ALA A 224 16.43 11.26 4.84
C ALA A 224 17.21 11.19 6.19
N GLY A 225 18.27 10.37 6.16
CA GLY A 225 19.53 10.61 6.88
C GLY A 225 20.58 9.49 6.73
N ALA A 226 21.52 9.68 5.79
CA ALA A 226 22.97 9.33 5.85
C ALA A 226 23.54 8.41 4.73
N GLY A 227 24.46 8.98 3.93
CA GLY A 227 25.75 8.35 3.60
C GLY A 227 25.92 7.75 2.20
N ALA A 228 26.97 8.20 1.50
CA ALA A 228 27.36 7.85 0.14
C ALA A 228 27.85 6.39 -0.08
N ALA A 229 27.26 5.41 0.61
CA ALA A 229 27.33 3.98 0.27
C ALA A 229 26.09 3.51 -0.54
N ALA A 230 25.24 4.46 -0.95
CA ALA A 230 23.86 4.20 -1.38
C ALA A 230 23.67 3.79 -2.85
N VAL A 231 24.72 3.74 -3.68
CA VAL A 231 24.53 3.64 -5.15
C VAL A 231 24.33 2.20 -5.65
N GLN A 232 24.91 1.17 -5.01
CA GLN A 232 24.58 -0.24 -5.34
C GLN A 232 23.47 -0.85 -4.49
N VAL A 233 23.08 -0.19 -3.41
CA VAL A 233 22.05 -0.63 -2.45
C VAL A 233 20.61 -0.33 -2.95
N GLY A 234 20.48 0.53 -3.97
CA GLY A 234 19.19 1.08 -4.44
C GLY A 234 18.28 0.13 -5.24
N SER A 235 18.81 -0.93 -5.86
CA SER A 235 17.97 -1.94 -6.54
C SER A 235 17.30 -2.86 -5.52
N TRP A 236 18.10 -3.37 -4.57
CA TRP A 236 17.69 -4.26 -3.48
C TRP A 236 16.62 -3.67 -2.53
N PHE A 237 16.71 -2.37 -2.24
CA PHE A 237 15.78 -1.66 -1.37
C PHE A 237 14.34 -1.62 -1.90
N LYS A 238 14.14 -1.69 -3.22
CA LYS A 238 12.80 -1.70 -3.86
C LYS A 238 12.11 -3.04 -3.64
N TRP A 239 12.86 -4.15 -3.63
CA TRP A 239 12.30 -5.51 -3.54
C TRP A 239 11.86 -5.88 -2.14
N ALA A 240 12.72 -5.65 -1.15
CA ALA A 240 12.43 -5.97 0.24
C ALA A 240 11.24 -5.16 0.80
N THR A 241 11.00 -3.94 0.28
CA THR A 241 9.89 -3.07 0.66
C THR A 241 8.57 -3.43 -0.02
N ILE A 242 8.59 -3.85 -1.29
CA ILE A 242 7.37 -4.31 -1.98
C ILE A 242 6.96 -5.71 -1.50
N ALA A 243 7.90 -6.64 -1.30
CA ALA A 243 7.61 -7.98 -0.80
C ALA A 243 7.03 -7.96 0.62
N SER A 244 7.58 -7.12 1.49
CA SER A 244 7.05 -6.91 2.84
C SER A 244 5.69 -6.23 2.83
N PHE A 245 5.44 -5.27 1.93
CA PHE A 245 4.12 -4.64 1.75
C PHE A 245 3.06 -5.65 1.28
N LEU A 246 3.35 -6.46 0.26
CA LEU A 246 2.38 -7.45 -0.26
C LEU A 246 2.11 -8.57 0.75
N ALA A 247 3.14 -9.01 1.48
CA ALA A 247 2.98 -9.92 2.60
C ALA A 247 2.08 -9.32 3.70
N SER A 248 2.18 -8.02 3.96
CA SER A 248 1.30 -7.27 4.88
C SER A 248 -0.16 -7.23 4.41
N VAL A 249 -0.37 -7.06 3.09
CA VAL A 249 -1.71 -6.98 2.48
C VAL A 249 -2.37 -8.37 2.38
N SER A 250 -1.60 -9.44 2.23
CA SER A 250 -2.12 -10.82 2.12
C SER A 250 -2.96 -11.25 3.34
N GLY A 251 -2.58 -10.84 4.55
CA GLY A 251 -3.35 -11.09 5.78
C GLY A 251 -4.70 -10.36 5.82
N LEU A 252 -4.79 -9.16 5.24
CA LEU A 252 -6.02 -8.38 5.14
C LEU A 252 -6.98 -8.96 4.08
N ILE A 253 -6.44 -9.37 2.93
CA ILE A 253 -7.23 -10.01 1.87
C ILE A 253 -7.82 -11.34 2.38
N SER A 254 -7.00 -12.17 3.01
CA SER A 254 -7.45 -13.44 3.61
C SER A 254 -8.56 -13.23 4.63
N THR A 255 -8.45 -12.22 5.51
CA THR A 255 -9.48 -11.93 6.51
C THR A 255 -10.78 -11.38 5.92
N MET A 256 -10.73 -10.58 4.85
CA MET A 256 -11.94 -10.06 4.17
C MET A 256 -12.76 -11.14 3.48
N PHE A 257 -12.10 -12.04 2.73
CA PHE A 257 -12.80 -13.14 2.07
C PHE A 257 -13.28 -14.19 3.08
N ALA A 258 -12.51 -14.45 4.14
CA ALA A 258 -12.96 -15.27 5.26
C ALA A 258 -14.23 -14.67 5.89
N LEU A 259 -14.30 -13.35 6.08
CA LEU A 259 -15.50 -12.70 6.62
C LEU A 259 -16.72 -12.86 5.71
N ARG A 260 -16.56 -12.73 4.39
CA ARG A 260 -17.66 -12.94 3.44
C ARG A 260 -18.16 -14.39 3.45
N ALA A 261 -17.24 -15.36 3.41
CA ALA A 261 -17.58 -16.77 3.50
C ALA A 261 -18.27 -17.10 4.84
N ASN A 262 -17.83 -16.51 5.96
CA ASN A 262 -18.45 -16.71 7.27
C ASN A 262 -19.86 -16.09 7.36
N PHE A 263 -20.12 -14.96 6.70
CA PHE A 263 -21.47 -14.37 6.66
C PHE A 263 -22.47 -15.24 5.90
N ASP A 264 -22.08 -15.79 4.75
CA ASP A 264 -22.92 -16.69 3.96
C ASP A 264 -23.28 -17.97 4.74
N GLN A 265 -22.48 -18.34 5.73
CA GLN A 265 -22.68 -19.52 6.58
C GLN A 265 -23.43 -19.23 7.89
N SER A 266 -23.54 -17.97 8.28
CA SER A 266 -24.20 -17.56 9.52
C SER A 266 -25.73 -17.72 9.44
N ARG A 267 -26.34 -18.27 10.49
CA ARG A 267 -27.79 -18.48 10.62
C ARG A 267 -28.45 -17.45 11.52
N THR A 268 -27.73 -16.92 12.50
CA THR A 268 -28.30 -16.01 13.49
C THR A 268 -27.62 -14.64 13.48
N LYS A 269 -28.35 -13.61 13.95
CA LYS A 269 -27.80 -12.26 14.14
C LYS A 269 -26.63 -12.24 15.13
N ARG A 270 -26.60 -13.16 16.09
CA ARG A 270 -25.53 -13.29 17.09
C ARG A 270 -24.24 -13.82 16.47
N GLU A 271 -24.33 -14.82 15.59
CA GLU A 271 -23.17 -15.30 14.84
C GLU A 271 -22.57 -14.18 13.96
N ARG A 272 -23.42 -13.44 13.24
CA ARG A 272 -22.97 -12.28 12.44
C ARG A 272 -22.27 -11.23 13.28
N ARG A 273 -22.84 -10.86 14.43
CA ARG A 273 -22.23 -9.89 15.34
C ARG A 273 -20.91 -10.39 15.91
N TYR A 274 -20.81 -11.68 16.20
CA TYR A 274 -19.56 -12.30 16.63
C TYR A 274 -18.49 -12.17 15.55
N ILE A 275 -18.78 -12.55 14.31
CA ILE A 275 -17.86 -12.43 13.16
C ILE A 275 -17.39 -10.98 12.96
N VAL A 276 -18.31 -10.00 13.00
CA VAL A 276 -17.95 -8.57 12.91
C VAL A 276 -17.00 -8.18 14.05
N LYS A 277 -17.34 -8.53 15.29
CA LYS A 277 -16.49 -8.26 16.45
C LYS A 277 -15.11 -8.91 16.30
N SER A 278 -15.05 -10.13 15.76
CA SER A 278 -13.81 -10.84 15.49
C SER A 278 -12.90 -10.04 14.55
N VAL A 279 -13.44 -9.59 13.42
CA VAL A 279 -12.67 -8.83 12.43
C VAL A 279 -12.24 -7.47 12.95
N VAL A 280 -13.13 -6.75 13.65
CA VAL A 280 -12.76 -5.48 14.30
C VAL A 280 -11.62 -5.68 15.30
N CYS A 281 -11.63 -6.77 16.08
CA CYS A 281 -10.53 -7.10 16.98
C CYS A 281 -9.22 -7.42 16.21
N TYR A 282 -9.28 -8.21 15.13
CA TYR A 282 -8.08 -8.51 14.32
C TYR A 282 -7.47 -7.22 13.72
N LEU A 283 -8.29 -6.40 13.04
CA LEU A 283 -7.84 -5.16 12.41
C LEU A 283 -7.35 -4.16 13.47
N GLY A 284 -8.11 -3.98 14.54
CA GLY A 284 -7.74 -3.08 15.65
C GLY A 284 -6.42 -3.47 16.30
N SER A 285 -6.16 -4.77 16.48
CA SER A 285 -4.88 -5.24 17.01
C SER A 285 -3.71 -4.88 16.08
N PHE A 286 -3.86 -5.05 14.76
CA PHE A 286 -2.83 -4.69 13.80
C PHE A 286 -2.56 -3.19 13.77
N VAL A 287 -3.60 -2.37 13.76
CA VAL A 287 -3.47 -0.90 13.83
C VAL A 287 -2.73 -0.48 15.09
N LEU A 288 -3.05 -1.11 16.24
CA LEU A 288 -2.39 -0.85 17.51
C LEU A 288 -0.90 -1.24 17.46
N LEU A 289 -0.56 -2.39 16.87
CA LEU A 289 0.84 -2.80 16.68
C LEU A 289 1.61 -1.79 15.83
N ILE A 290 1.03 -1.38 14.70
CA ILE A 290 1.65 -0.40 13.78
C ILE A 290 1.89 0.92 14.52
N ALA A 291 0.88 1.45 15.19
CA ALA A 291 0.98 2.69 15.95
C ALA A 291 2.04 2.60 17.06
N ALA A 292 2.11 1.47 17.77
CA ALA A 292 3.10 1.26 18.81
C ALA A 292 4.53 1.17 18.25
N LEU A 293 4.75 0.46 17.13
CA LEU A 293 6.06 0.38 16.48
C LEU A 293 6.50 1.74 15.92
N LEU A 294 5.61 2.49 15.26
CA LEU A 294 5.90 3.84 14.76
C LEU A 294 6.17 4.83 15.90
N GLY A 295 5.39 4.77 16.98
CA GLY A 295 5.60 5.57 18.19
C GLY A 295 6.95 5.28 18.84
N MET A 296 7.32 4.00 18.97
CA MET A 296 8.65 3.63 19.47
C MET A 296 9.77 4.13 18.56
N ARG A 297 9.58 4.10 17.23
CA ARG A 297 10.57 4.65 16.30
C ARG A 297 10.73 6.15 16.50
N TYR A 298 9.62 6.88 16.65
CA TYR A 298 9.66 8.32 16.89
C TYR A 298 10.45 8.65 18.16
N LEU A 299 10.17 7.94 19.25
CA LEU A 299 10.90 8.07 20.52
C LEU A 299 12.38 7.72 20.37
N ALA A 300 12.71 6.61 19.70
CA ALA A 300 14.09 6.19 19.47
C ALA A 300 14.93 7.20 18.68
N ILE A 301 14.30 8.05 17.86
CA ILE A 301 14.96 9.10 17.06
C ILE A 301 15.07 10.42 17.84
N HIS A 302 14.07 10.77 18.66
CA HIS A 302 13.95 12.11 19.27
C HIS A 302 14.40 12.18 20.74
N GLU A 303 14.35 11.08 21.49
CA GLU A 303 14.91 11.04 22.85
C GLU A 303 16.38 10.64 22.81
N TYR A 304 17.23 11.31 23.62
CA TYR A 304 18.62 10.90 23.88
C TYR A 304 18.64 9.63 24.76
N GLY A 305 18.14 8.51 24.23
CA GLY A 305 18.13 7.19 24.86
C GLY A 305 19.07 6.23 24.14
N ASN A 306 19.29 5.04 24.72
CA ASN A 306 20.04 3.97 24.07
C ASN A 306 19.18 3.36 22.95
N PRO A 307 19.51 3.53 21.66
CA PRO A 307 18.67 3.05 20.56
C PRO A 307 18.52 1.52 20.56
N GLY A 308 19.46 0.80 21.20
CA GLY A 308 19.44 -0.65 21.34
C GLY A 308 18.32 -1.14 22.26
N TYR A 309 17.94 -0.32 23.24
CA TYR A 309 16.80 -0.61 24.10
C TYR A 309 15.50 -0.65 23.28
N TYR A 310 15.22 0.37 22.48
CA TYR A 310 14.02 0.42 21.64
C TYR A 310 13.97 -0.71 20.62
N ALA A 311 15.14 -1.10 20.07
CA ALA A 311 15.22 -2.24 19.18
C ALA A 311 14.78 -3.54 19.87
N VAL A 312 15.31 -3.85 21.06
CA VAL A 312 14.92 -5.05 21.83
C VAL A 312 13.44 -5.01 22.22
N VAL A 313 12.95 -3.86 22.69
CA VAL A 313 11.54 -3.69 23.07
C VAL A 313 10.61 -3.88 21.86
N SER A 314 10.99 -3.40 20.69
CA SER A 314 10.21 -3.59 19.46
C SER A 314 10.06 -5.07 19.09
N GLN A 315 11.10 -5.88 19.27
CA GLN A 315 11.03 -7.33 19.03
C GLN A 315 10.18 -8.04 20.07
N GLY A 316 10.29 -7.64 21.34
CA GLY A 316 9.40 -8.11 22.41
C GLY A 316 7.93 -7.83 22.08
N LEU A 317 7.62 -6.63 21.58
CA LEU A 317 6.26 -6.26 21.18
C LEU A 317 5.74 -7.13 20.03
N VAL A 318 6.56 -7.37 19.00
CA VAL A 318 6.20 -8.25 17.87
C VAL A 318 5.93 -9.68 18.35
N ALA A 319 6.79 -10.21 19.24
CA ALA A 319 6.61 -11.56 19.79
C ALA A 319 5.33 -11.67 20.63
N VAL A 320 5.06 -10.68 21.49
CA VAL A 320 3.82 -10.61 22.29
C VAL A 320 2.60 -10.51 21.37
N PHE A 321 2.67 -9.71 20.30
CA PHE A 321 1.59 -9.61 19.34
C PHE A 321 1.38 -10.93 18.60
N ALA A 322 2.43 -11.59 18.11
CA ALA A 322 2.31 -12.87 17.39
C ALA A 322 1.64 -13.94 18.26
N LEU A 323 2.05 -14.04 19.52
CA LEU A 323 1.45 -14.92 20.52
C LEU A 323 0.00 -14.52 20.82
N GLY A 324 -0.25 -13.24 21.10
CA GLY A 324 -1.57 -12.70 21.43
C GLY A 324 -2.57 -12.87 20.29
N TYR A 325 -2.14 -12.63 19.05
CA TYR A 325 -2.92 -12.81 17.83
C TYR A 325 -3.26 -14.30 17.60
N SER A 326 -2.31 -15.20 17.86
CA SER A 326 -2.53 -16.65 17.78
C SER A 326 -3.53 -17.13 18.84
N ILE A 327 -3.37 -16.70 20.09
CA ILE A 327 -4.30 -17.00 21.20
C ILE A 327 -5.68 -16.42 20.91
N MET A 328 -5.75 -15.17 20.44
CA MET A 328 -7.00 -14.52 20.06
C MET A 328 -7.70 -15.33 18.97
N THR A 329 -6.98 -15.74 17.93
CA THR A 329 -7.53 -16.56 16.83
C THR A 329 -8.11 -17.86 17.34
N TRP A 330 -7.37 -18.57 18.19
CA TRP A 330 -7.84 -19.80 18.81
C TRP A 330 -9.08 -19.60 19.69
N ARG A 331 -9.10 -18.54 20.52
CA ARG A 331 -10.27 -18.19 21.36
C ARG A 331 -11.48 -17.82 20.52
N GLN A 332 -11.29 -17.12 19.40
CA GLN A 332 -12.34 -16.71 18.48
C GLN A 332 -12.98 -17.93 17.81
N MET A 333 -12.15 -18.84 17.28
CA MET A 333 -12.61 -20.10 16.68
C MET A 333 -13.42 -20.92 17.69
N LYS A 334 -12.87 -21.18 18.89
CA LYS A 334 -13.61 -21.91 19.94
C LYS A 334 -14.89 -21.19 20.39
N GLY A 335 -14.87 -19.86 20.46
CA GLY A 335 -16.05 -19.07 20.83
C GLY A 335 -17.16 -19.15 19.78
N MET A 336 -16.81 -19.15 18.49
CA MET A 336 -17.75 -19.34 17.39
C MET A 336 -18.41 -20.72 17.44
N GLN A 337 -17.62 -21.78 17.69
CA GLN A 337 -18.13 -23.15 17.85
C GLN A 337 -19.14 -23.24 19.00
N ARG A 338 -18.79 -22.72 20.19
CA ARG A 338 -19.68 -22.70 21.36
C ARG A 338 -20.96 -21.91 21.11
N LEU A 339 -20.85 -20.77 20.43
CA LEU A 339 -22.00 -19.94 20.08
C LEU A 339 -22.94 -20.67 19.12
N ARG A 340 -22.41 -21.31 18.07
CA ARG A 340 -23.21 -22.06 17.10
C ARG A 340 -23.95 -23.23 17.75
N MET A 341 -23.29 -23.95 18.66
CA MET A 341 -23.95 -25.01 19.43
C MET A 341 -25.09 -24.49 20.32
N ALA A 342 -24.85 -23.38 21.03
CA ALA A 342 -25.88 -22.77 21.88
C ALA A 342 -27.07 -22.26 21.05
N GLU A 343 -26.83 -21.70 19.86
CA GLU A 343 -27.88 -21.26 18.96
C GLU A 343 -28.65 -22.44 18.34
N ARG A 344 -27.99 -23.56 18.01
CA ARG A 344 -28.68 -24.80 17.59
C ARG A 344 -29.59 -25.36 18.68
N ALA A 345 -29.14 -25.36 19.93
CA ALA A 345 -29.96 -25.80 21.06
C ALA A 345 -31.16 -24.87 21.32
N ARG A 346 -31.01 -23.56 21.10
CA ARG A 346 -32.06 -22.55 21.33
C ARG A 346 -33.04 -22.42 20.17
N ARG A 347 -32.57 -22.57 18.93
CA ARG A 347 -33.32 -22.32 17.69
C ARG A 347 -33.02 -23.40 16.65
N PRO A 348 -33.45 -24.65 16.90
CA PRO A 348 -33.18 -25.76 15.99
C PRO A 348 -33.80 -25.55 14.60
N ASP A 349 -34.89 -24.78 14.52
CA ASP A 349 -35.59 -24.42 13.29
C ASP A 349 -34.68 -23.76 12.24
N LEU A 350 -33.70 -22.96 12.69
CA LEU A 350 -32.76 -22.24 11.81
C LEU A 350 -31.66 -23.14 11.22
N PHE A 351 -31.51 -24.38 11.71
CA PHE A 351 -30.45 -25.32 11.31
C PHE A 351 -31.00 -26.60 10.66
N THR A 352 -32.20 -26.50 10.07
CA THR A 352 -32.89 -27.63 9.42
C THR A 352 -32.37 -27.94 8.02
N ALA A 353 -31.64 -27.02 7.38
CA ALA A 353 -31.11 -27.22 6.03
C ALA A 353 -30.10 -28.38 5.96
N ASP A 354 -30.05 -29.08 4.83
CA ASP A 354 -29.13 -30.20 4.58
C ASP A 354 -27.66 -29.83 4.89
N VAL A 355 -27.23 -28.62 4.51
CA VAL A 355 -25.89 -28.06 4.81
C VAL A 355 -25.56 -27.96 6.30
N ASP A 356 -26.55 -27.94 7.19
CA ASP A 356 -26.37 -27.82 8.63
C ASP A 356 -26.35 -29.19 9.34
N GLN A 357 -26.79 -30.26 8.66
CA GLN A 357 -26.87 -31.62 9.22
C GLN A 357 -25.49 -32.30 9.29
N VAL A 358 -25.26 -33.08 10.34
CA VAL A 358 -24.01 -33.83 10.50
C VAL A 358 -23.90 -34.89 9.40
N GLY A 359 -22.75 -34.96 8.71
CA GLY A 359 -22.52 -35.91 7.63
C GLY A 359 -23.03 -35.49 6.25
N SER A 360 -23.63 -34.30 6.09
CA SER A 360 -24.08 -33.83 4.78
C SER A 360 -22.93 -33.69 3.77
N LYS A 361 -23.14 -34.21 2.56
CA LYS A 361 -22.21 -34.06 1.43
C LYS A 361 -22.07 -32.61 0.96
N LYS A 362 -22.97 -31.71 1.36
CA LYS A 362 -22.84 -30.28 1.07
C LYS A 362 -21.81 -29.59 1.98
N ARG A 363 -21.57 -30.09 3.20
CA ARG A 363 -20.60 -29.54 4.17
C ARG A 363 -19.15 -29.75 3.77
N SER A 364 -18.86 -30.86 3.09
CA SER A 364 -17.51 -31.23 2.72
C SER A 364 -17.46 -31.87 1.35
N TYR A 365 -16.43 -31.55 0.60
CA TYR A 365 -16.09 -32.21 -0.64
C TYR A 365 -14.86 -33.08 -0.41
N LYS A 366 -14.96 -34.36 -0.75
CA LYS A 366 -13.83 -35.30 -0.82
C LYS A 366 -13.76 -35.84 -2.25
N SER A 367 -12.59 -35.77 -2.86
CA SER A 367 -12.37 -36.34 -4.20
C SER A 367 -12.57 -37.86 -4.19
N LYS A 368 -13.04 -38.40 -5.32
CA LYS A 368 -13.11 -39.85 -5.54
C LYS A 368 -11.71 -40.46 -5.69
N TRP A 369 -10.79 -39.69 -6.26
CA TRP A 369 -9.40 -40.08 -6.42
C TRP A 369 -8.67 -39.94 -5.08
N SER A 370 -8.05 -41.02 -4.65
CA SER A 370 -7.14 -41.06 -3.51
C SER A 370 -5.78 -41.57 -3.97
N PHE A 371 -4.72 -41.06 -3.35
CA PHE A 371 -3.36 -41.49 -3.58
C PHE A 371 -2.71 -41.78 -2.22
N LEU A 372 -2.10 -42.96 -2.08
CA LEU A 372 -1.60 -43.51 -0.80
C LEU A 372 -2.66 -43.54 0.33
N GLY A 373 -3.91 -43.84 -0.01
CA GLY A 373 -5.01 -43.88 0.97
C GLY A 373 -5.51 -42.51 1.43
N VAL A 374 -4.95 -41.42 0.90
CA VAL A 374 -5.32 -40.03 1.22
C VAL A 374 -6.08 -39.43 0.04
N PRO A 375 -7.23 -38.75 0.25
CA PRO A 375 -7.96 -38.12 -0.84
C PRO A 375 -7.11 -37.03 -1.51
N LEU A 376 -7.18 -36.94 -2.84
CA LEU A 376 -6.49 -35.91 -3.60
C LEU A 376 -6.93 -34.50 -3.18
N VAL A 377 -8.24 -34.29 -3.00
CA VAL A 377 -8.81 -33.00 -2.59
C VAL A 377 -9.81 -33.21 -1.46
N HIS A 378 -9.66 -32.47 -0.37
CA HIS A 378 -10.62 -32.45 0.74
C HIS A 378 -10.87 -31.02 1.21
N VAL A 379 -12.08 -30.51 0.97
CA VAL A 379 -12.47 -29.14 1.32
C VAL A 379 -13.69 -29.15 2.23
N LYS A 380 -13.64 -28.45 3.35
CA LYS A 380 -14.78 -28.22 4.25
C LYS A 380 -15.28 -26.78 4.08
N PHE A 381 -16.58 -26.64 3.84
CA PHE A 381 -17.24 -25.37 3.51
C PHE A 381 -18.10 -24.80 4.63
N ASN A 382 -18.24 -25.51 5.76
CA ASN A 382 -19.01 -25.04 6.91
C ASN A 382 -18.08 -24.55 8.05
N ILE A 383 -18.64 -23.74 8.95
CA ILE A 383 -18.02 -23.44 10.25
C ILE A 383 -17.94 -24.77 11.00
N THR A 384 -16.76 -25.12 11.47
CA THR A 384 -16.57 -26.42 12.14
C THR A 384 -17.46 -26.51 13.39
N ASP A 385 -18.14 -27.62 13.56
CA ASP A 385 -18.86 -27.91 14.80
C ASP A 385 -17.94 -28.58 15.82
N GLU A 386 -18.37 -28.65 17.08
CA GLU A 386 -17.64 -29.41 18.09
C GLU A 386 -17.62 -30.90 17.69
N GLY A 387 -16.43 -31.49 17.59
CA GLY A 387 -16.22 -32.85 17.07
C GLY A 387 -15.88 -32.94 15.57
N ASP A 388 -16.02 -31.86 14.78
CA ASP A 388 -15.54 -31.83 13.41
C ASP A 388 -14.01 -31.85 13.36
N GLY A 389 -13.44 -32.91 12.79
CA GLY A 389 -12.01 -33.00 12.52
C GLY A 389 -11.54 -32.00 11.45
N PRO A 390 -10.23 -31.83 11.27
CA PRO A 390 -9.66 -31.01 10.19
C PRO A 390 -9.99 -31.59 8.80
N ALA A 391 -9.94 -30.74 7.77
CA ALA A 391 -9.84 -31.21 6.39
C ALA A 391 -8.44 -31.82 6.19
N PHE A 392 -8.37 -33.07 5.73
CA PHE A 392 -7.12 -33.80 5.47
C PHE A 392 -7.11 -34.38 4.06
N GLY A 393 -6.08 -34.07 3.26
CA GLY A 393 -5.93 -34.50 1.87
C GLY A 393 -4.57 -34.12 1.28
N TRP A 394 -4.31 -34.48 0.02
CA TRP A 394 -3.17 -33.94 -0.72
C TRP A 394 -3.30 -32.43 -0.90
N ILE A 395 -4.52 -32.01 -1.23
CA ILE A 395 -4.97 -30.63 -1.27
C ILE A 395 -6.10 -30.48 -0.25
N ALA A 396 -5.92 -29.60 0.73
CA ALA A 396 -6.87 -29.42 1.84
C ALA A 396 -7.38 -27.97 1.96
N GLY A 397 -8.66 -27.78 2.25
CA GLY A 397 -9.26 -26.45 2.43
C GLY A 397 -10.28 -26.37 3.56
N GLY A 398 -10.26 -25.29 4.35
CA GLY A 398 -11.29 -25.02 5.36
C GLY A 398 -10.78 -24.31 6.61
N GLU A 399 -11.59 -24.24 7.67
CA GLU A 399 -11.21 -23.55 8.93
C GLU A 399 -9.96 -24.18 9.58
N LYS A 400 -9.84 -25.51 9.52
CA LYS A 400 -8.63 -26.28 9.85
C LYS A 400 -8.31 -27.20 8.69
N ALA A 401 -7.15 -27.05 8.07
CA ALA A 401 -6.78 -27.80 6.87
C ALA A 401 -5.33 -28.32 6.94
N TYR A 402 -5.17 -29.62 6.79
CA TYR A 402 -3.89 -30.32 6.82
C TYR A 402 -3.67 -30.98 5.45
N GLY A 403 -2.73 -30.44 4.69
CA GLY A 403 -2.40 -30.85 3.33
C GLY A 403 -1.07 -31.58 3.27
N LEU A 404 -0.98 -32.64 2.45
CA LEU A 404 0.32 -33.25 2.14
C LEU A 404 1.14 -32.44 1.12
N LEU A 405 0.47 -31.66 0.25
CA LEU A 405 1.12 -30.72 -0.67
C LEU A 405 0.66 -29.29 -0.41
N ILE A 406 -0.66 -29.06 -0.47
CA ILE A 406 -1.25 -27.72 -0.43
C ILE A 406 -2.36 -27.66 0.61
N ALA A 407 -2.37 -26.60 1.42
CA ALA A 407 -3.50 -26.30 2.31
C ALA A 407 -3.89 -24.82 2.32
N TRP A 408 -5.19 -24.52 2.36
CA TRP A 408 -5.67 -23.15 2.58
C TRP A 408 -6.78 -23.02 3.63
N GLY A 409 -6.84 -21.87 4.31
CA GLY A 409 -7.96 -21.47 5.15
C GLY A 409 -7.57 -20.85 6.50
N GLY A 410 -8.17 -21.29 7.60
CA GLY A 410 -7.97 -20.67 8.91
C GLY A 410 -6.61 -21.02 9.53
N ILE A 411 -6.52 -22.23 10.08
CA ILE A 411 -5.27 -22.85 10.55
C ILE A 411 -4.85 -23.89 9.53
N THR A 412 -3.65 -23.76 8.99
CA THR A 412 -3.16 -24.65 7.92
C THR A 412 -1.80 -25.25 8.21
N VAL A 413 -1.62 -26.49 7.76
CA VAL A 413 -0.35 -27.22 7.84
C VAL A 413 -0.14 -27.97 6.53
N ALA A 414 0.85 -27.57 5.74
CA ALA A 414 1.26 -28.24 4.50
C ALA A 414 2.60 -27.68 4.00
N PRO A 415 3.33 -28.38 3.10
CA PRO A 415 4.53 -27.82 2.46
C PRO A 415 4.29 -26.45 1.82
N VAL A 416 3.18 -26.28 1.10
CA VAL A 416 2.72 -24.97 0.59
C VAL A 416 1.39 -24.63 1.24
N CYS A 417 1.31 -23.54 2.01
CA CYS A 417 0.09 -23.23 2.73
C CYS A 417 -0.25 -21.75 2.80
N VAL A 418 -1.57 -21.46 2.82
CA VAL A 418 -2.12 -20.11 2.85
C VAL A 418 -3.19 -19.99 3.95
N GLY A 419 -3.08 -19.03 4.87
CA GLY A 419 -4.13 -18.91 5.89
C GLY A 419 -4.03 -17.75 6.87
N ILE A 420 -4.69 -17.89 8.03
CA ILE A 420 -4.55 -16.93 9.14
C ILE A 420 -3.33 -17.30 9.97
N ILE A 421 -3.20 -18.59 10.30
CA ILE A 421 -2.03 -19.19 10.95
C ILE A 421 -1.60 -20.38 10.11
N SER A 422 -0.36 -20.38 9.65
CA SER A 422 0.11 -21.37 8.67
C SER A 422 1.49 -21.92 9.02
N PHE A 423 1.66 -23.24 8.88
CA PHE A 423 2.92 -23.95 9.13
C PHE A 423 3.33 -24.73 7.87
N GLY A 424 4.47 -24.42 7.28
CA GLY A 424 4.88 -25.05 6.01
C GLY A 424 6.33 -24.84 5.61
N ILE A 425 6.68 -25.28 4.40
CA ILE A 425 7.96 -24.93 3.77
C ILE A 425 7.83 -23.53 3.16
N VAL A 426 6.78 -23.32 2.36
CA VAL A 426 6.35 -22.01 1.85
C VAL A 426 5.02 -21.69 2.51
N SER A 427 5.01 -20.67 3.38
CA SER A 427 3.87 -20.35 4.23
C SER A 427 3.47 -18.89 4.07
N ILE A 428 2.22 -18.64 3.69
CA ILE A 428 1.65 -17.30 3.49
C ILE A 428 0.49 -17.09 4.46
N ALA A 429 0.62 -16.18 5.43
CA ALA A 429 -0.45 -15.97 6.42
C ALA A 429 -0.41 -14.63 7.17
N ALA A 430 -1.40 -14.36 8.03
CA ALA A 430 -1.26 -13.27 8.99
C ALA A 430 -0.10 -13.56 9.96
N VAL A 431 -0.01 -14.79 10.47
CA VAL A 431 1.14 -15.31 11.21
C VAL A 431 1.61 -16.59 10.51
N SER A 432 2.76 -16.54 9.84
CA SER A 432 3.32 -17.68 9.12
C SER A 432 4.56 -18.24 9.81
N PHE A 433 4.70 -19.55 9.73
CA PHE A 433 5.87 -20.32 10.14
C PHE A 433 6.37 -21.15 8.96
N GLY A 434 7.66 -21.07 8.64
CA GLY A 434 8.23 -21.96 7.61
C GLY A 434 9.68 -21.72 7.22
N ILE A 435 10.14 -22.38 6.16
CA ILE A 435 11.47 -22.09 5.57
C ILE A 435 11.40 -20.75 4.84
N PHE A 436 10.40 -20.60 3.96
CA PHE A 436 10.03 -19.35 3.30
C PHE A 436 8.70 -18.89 3.91
N SER A 437 8.77 -17.89 4.78
CA SER A 437 7.61 -17.39 5.51
C SER A 437 7.24 -16.00 5.00
N MET A 438 6.01 -15.81 4.56
CA MET A 438 5.46 -14.52 4.12
C MET A 438 4.22 -14.19 4.93
N GLY A 439 4.11 -12.98 5.45
CA GLY A 439 2.92 -12.61 6.21
C GLY A 439 2.93 -11.23 6.83
N ALA A 440 1.92 -10.93 7.66
CA ALA A 440 2.03 -9.76 8.51
C ALA A 440 3.11 -9.98 9.59
N ILE A 441 3.21 -11.22 10.09
CA ILE A 441 4.33 -11.73 10.87
C ILE A 441 4.84 -13.00 10.22
N GLY A 442 6.02 -12.93 9.60
CA GLY A 442 6.72 -14.09 9.07
C GLY A 442 7.77 -14.61 10.05
N ILE A 443 7.75 -15.91 10.34
CA ILE A 443 8.72 -16.58 11.22
C ILE A 443 9.36 -17.73 10.44
N GLY A 444 10.66 -17.67 10.17
CA GLY A 444 11.27 -18.70 9.33
C GLY A 444 12.76 -18.64 9.04
N PHE A 445 13.24 -19.40 8.07
CA PHE A 445 14.63 -19.31 7.62
C PHE A 445 14.83 -18.03 6.80
N ILE A 446 13.99 -17.84 5.77
CA ILE A 446 13.81 -16.60 5.04
C ILE A 446 12.41 -16.09 5.38
N ALA A 447 12.34 -15.00 6.14
CA ALA A 447 11.10 -14.42 6.62
C ALA A 447 10.83 -13.06 5.96
N MET A 448 9.60 -12.86 5.49
CA MET A 448 9.15 -11.65 4.81
C MET A 448 7.82 -11.16 5.40
N GLY A 449 7.67 -9.86 5.65
CA GLY A 449 6.39 -9.37 6.17
C GLY A 449 6.31 -7.93 6.68
N SER A 450 5.21 -7.58 7.37
CA SER A 450 5.20 -6.33 8.15
C SER A 450 6.22 -6.40 9.28
N CYS A 451 6.26 -7.55 9.95
CA CYS A 451 7.30 -7.95 10.87
C CYS A 451 7.87 -9.31 10.45
N ALA A 452 9.18 -9.51 10.65
CA ALA A 452 9.85 -10.74 10.25
C ALA A 452 10.84 -11.20 11.34
N ILE A 453 10.84 -12.49 11.64
CA ILE A 453 11.81 -13.13 12.53
C ILE A 453 12.40 -14.31 11.78
N GLY A 454 13.72 -14.36 11.59
CA GLY A 454 14.31 -15.49 10.90
C GLY A 454 15.82 -15.53 10.84
N TYR A 455 16.37 -16.40 9.98
CA TYR A 455 17.80 -16.43 9.72
C TYR A 455 18.19 -15.23 8.83
N LYS A 456 17.46 -15.05 7.72
CA LYS A 456 17.38 -13.80 6.95
C LYS A 456 15.98 -13.22 7.06
N ALA A 457 15.86 -11.97 7.51
CA ALA A 457 14.58 -11.32 7.75
C ALA A 457 14.41 -10.04 6.92
N TYR A 458 13.27 -9.91 6.26
CA TYR A 458 12.90 -8.77 5.43
C TYR A 458 11.53 -8.25 5.83
N SER A 459 11.45 -7.00 6.25
CA SER A 459 10.16 -6.43 6.64
C SER A 459 10.01 -4.96 6.35
N THR A 460 8.79 -4.42 6.54
CA THR A 460 8.56 -2.97 6.52
C THR A 460 8.80 -2.36 7.90
N LEU A 461 8.24 -2.95 8.96
CA LEU A 461 8.25 -2.38 10.31
C LEU A 461 9.40 -2.93 11.13
N SER A 462 9.36 -4.21 11.51
CA SER A 462 10.33 -4.77 12.46
C SER A 462 10.94 -6.06 11.95
N SER A 463 12.25 -6.19 11.96
CA SER A 463 12.96 -7.38 11.51
C SER A 463 13.99 -7.84 12.53
N THR A 464 13.95 -9.14 12.85
CA THR A 464 15.02 -9.84 13.58
C THR A 464 15.58 -10.94 12.71
N GLY A 465 16.86 -10.83 12.37
CA GLY A 465 17.62 -11.82 11.61
C GLY A 465 18.67 -12.47 12.50
N TRP A 466 18.97 -13.75 12.30
CA TRP A 466 20.18 -14.34 12.90
C TRP A 466 21.43 -13.86 12.16
N GLU A 467 21.45 -13.99 10.82
CA GLU A 467 22.53 -13.51 9.96
C GLU A 467 22.28 -12.07 9.54
N SER A 468 21.13 -11.82 8.87
CA SER A 468 20.82 -10.51 8.31
C SER A 468 19.37 -10.05 8.52
N ALA A 469 19.15 -8.75 8.75
CA ALA A 469 17.84 -8.16 8.97
C ALA A 469 17.64 -6.83 8.22
N PHE A 470 16.55 -6.73 7.46
CA PHE A 470 16.14 -5.53 6.74
C PHE A 470 14.78 -5.05 7.23
N SER A 471 14.69 -3.76 7.54
CA SER A 471 13.41 -3.10 7.71
C SER A 471 13.49 -1.60 7.49
N GLN A 472 12.35 -0.96 7.26
CA GLN A 472 12.27 0.51 7.28
C GLN A 472 12.14 1.09 8.68
N SER A 473 12.00 0.29 9.75
CA SER A 473 11.98 0.78 11.13
C SER A 473 13.09 0.15 11.97
N PHE A 474 12.86 -1.01 12.56
CA PHE A 474 13.77 -1.67 13.50
C PHE A 474 14.40 -2.92 12.91
N SER A 475 15.72 -2.95 12.80
CA SER A 475 16.45 -4.07 12.22
C SER A 475 17.51 -4.58 13.20
N VAL A 476 17.41 -5.84 13.61
CA VAL A 476 18.37 -6.45 14.54
C VAL A 476 18.90 -7.74 13.94
N ALA A 477 20.22 -7.83 13.80
CA ALA A 477 20.91 -9.03 13.34
C ALA A 477 22.30 -9.18 13.95
N LYS A 478 22.93 -10.35 13.77
CA LYS A 478 24.31 -10.55 14.20
C LYS A 478 25.30 -9.96 13.20
N GLU A 479 25.15 -10.26 11.91
CA GLU A 479 26.15 -9.94 10.90
C GLU A 479 25.82 -8.66 10.14
N ALA A 480 24.61 -8.55 9.58
CA ALA A 480 24.23 -7.41 8.74
C ALA A 480 22.82 -6.87 9.06
N ALA A 481 22.70 -5.58 9.34
CA ALA A 481 21.40 -4.93 9.53
C ALA A 481 21.28 -3.65 8.70
N ILE A 482 20.13 -3.49 8.05
CA ILE A 482 19.79 -2.30 7.27
C ILE A 482 18.46 -1.76 7.76
N GLY A 483 18.41 -0.48 8.12
CA GLY A 483 17.20 0.20 8.60
C GLY A 483 17.47 1.52 9.31
N HIS A 484 16.39 2.20 9.72
CA HIS A 484 16.49 3.48 10.45
C HIS A 484 17.09 3.28 11.85
N VAL A 485 16.64 2.25 12.57
CA VAL A 485 17.21 1.84 13.85
C VAL A 485 17.75 0.42 13.67
N ALA A 486 19.06 0.30 13.45
CA ALA A 486 19.70 -0.95 13.04
C ALA A 486 20.85 -1.37 13.98
N PHE A 487 20.92 -2.67 14.28
CA PHE A 487 21.93 -3.28 15.15
C PHE A 487 22.50 -4.55 14.51
N ALA A 488 23.80 -4.54 14.21
CA ALA A 488 24.58 -5.69 13.74
C ALA A 488 26.09 -5.33 13.76
N ASN A 489 26.95 -6.29 13.42
CA ASN A 489 28.37 -6.02 13.15
C ASN A 489 28.55 -5.05 11.98
N GLU A 490 27.77 -5.23 10.90
CA GLU A 490 27.73 -4.37 9.73
C GLU A 490 26.36 -3.67 9.66
N VAL A 491 26.34 -2.34 9.77
CA VAL A 491 25.11 -1.55 9.81
C VAL A 491 25.10 -0.54 8.66
N ASN A 492 24.06 -0.57 7.83
CA ASN A 492 23.86 0.36 6.72
C ASN A 492 25.12 0.53 5.81
N SER A 493 25.94 -0.51 5.71
CA SER A 493 27.16 -0.55 4.89
C SER A 493 26.93 -1.31 3.59
N GLU A 494 27.79 -1.09 2.60
CA GLU A 494 27.76 -1.84 1.33
C GLU A 494 27.93 -3.35 1.56
N LYS A 495 28.79 -3.72 2.51
CA LYS A 495 29.00 -5.10 2.96
C LYS A 495 27.76 -5.69 3.63
N ALA A 496 27.01 -4.92 4.40
CA ALA A 496 25.71 -5.34 4.92
C ALA A 496 24.73 -5.62 3.76
N GLY A 497 24.76 -4.82 2.70
CA GLY A 497 23.99 -5.04 1.48
C GLY A 497 24.36 -6.35 0.77
N GLN A 498 25.65 -6.67 0.67
CA GLN A 498 26.13 -7.91 0.05
C GLN A 498 25.74 -9.17 0.86
N ILE A 499 25.91 -9.16 2.19
CA ILE A 499 25.51 -10.28 3.07
C ILE A 499 24.00 -10.52 3.00
N MET A 500 23.25 -9.43 2.93
CA MET A 500 21.81 -9.46 2.83
C MET A 500 21.31 -9.92 1.45
N SER A 501 22.13 -9.75 0.40
CA SER A 501 21.73 -10.06 -0.97
C SER A 501 21.31 -11.53 -1.12
N LEU A 502 20.19 -11.72 -1.79
CA LEU A 502 19.76 -12.98 -2.39
C LEU A 502 19.78 -12.72 -3.90
N GLY A 503 20.95 -12.69 -4.53
CA GLY A 503 21.05 -12.41 -5.97
C GLY A 503 20.15 -13.31 -6.83
N THR A 504 19.83 -14.51 -6.35
CA THR A 504 18.89 -15.46 -6.96
C THR A 504 17.40 -15.16 -6.76
N VAL A 505 17.01 -14.24 -5.87
CA VAL A 505 15.60 -13.92 -5.60
C VAL A 505 15.08 -12.80 -6.50
N ASP A 506 15.95 -11.91 -6.97
CA ASP A 506 15.58 -10.84 -7.91
C ASP A 506 15.10 -11.43 -9.26
N ASP A 507 15.75 -12.49 -9.76
CA ASP A 507 15.39 -13.16 -11.01
C ASP A 507 14.06 -13.93 -10.93
N VAL A 508 13.69 -14.41 -9.74
CA VAL A 508 12.50 -15.26 -9.53
C VAL A 508 11.35 -14.43 -8.92
N TYR A 509 11.55 -13.14 -8.65
CA TYR A 509 10.62 -12.28 -7.93
C TYR A 509 9.25 -12.12 -8.61
N GLY A 510 9.22 -11.81 -9.91
CA GLY A 510 7.97 -11.70 -10.67
C GLY A 510 7.15 -12.98 -10.61
N ILE A 511 7.85 -14.12 -10.66
CA ILE A 511 7.28 -15.46 -10.56
C ILE A 511 6.77 -15.72 -9.14
N VAL A 512 7.54 -15.44 -8.09
CA VAL A 512 7.11 -15.64 -6.69
C VAL A 512 5.87 -14.78 -6.39
N LEU A 513 5.81 -13.56 -6.89
CA LEU A 513 4.72 -12.62 -6.65
C LEU A 513 3.47 -13.01 -7.44
N GLY A 514 3.61 -13.40 -8.71
CA GLY A 514 2.53 -13.96 -9.52
C GLY A 514 1.99 -15.27 -8.94
N VAL A 515 2.88 -16.17 -8.52
CA VAL A 515 2.52 -17.45 -7.87
C VAL A 515 1.85 -17.20 -6.52
N THR A 516 2.32 -16.24 -5.72
CA THR A 516 1.70 -15.88 -4.43
C THR A 516 0.32 -15.28 -4.63
N ALA A 517 0.15 -14.33 -5.57
CA ALA A 517 -1.14 -13.75 -5.90
C ALA A 517 -2.12 -14.83 -6.39
N LEU A 518 -1.67 -15.73 -7.26
CA LEU A 518 -2.48 -16.83 -7.79
C LEU A 518 -2.83 -17.85 -6.69
N MET A 519 -1.87 -18.26 -5.86
CA MET A 519 -2.05 -19.22 -4.75
C MET A 519 -2.90 -18.66 -3.60
N VAL A 520 -2.94 -17.35 -3.41
CA VAL A 520 -3.73 -16.71 -2.33
C VAL A 520 -5.12 -16.32 -2.83
N ILE A 521 -5.22 -15.62 -3.95
CA ILE A 521 -6.49 -15.04 -4.41
C ILE A 521 -7.38 -16.12 -5.03
N ALA A 522 -6.85 -16.97 -5.92
CA ALA A 522 -7.69 -17.90 -6.67
C ALA A 522 -8.39 -18.94 -5.77
N PRO A 523 -7.71 -19.63 -4.83
CA PRO A 523 -8.37 -20.58 -3.93
C PRO A 523 -9.39 -19.93 -3.01
N VAL A 524 -9.12 -18.69 -2.57
CA VAL A 524 -10.00 -17.94 -1.66
C VAL A 524 -11.25 -17.45 -2.38
N VAL A 525 -11.12 -16.91 -3.58
CA VAL A 525 -12.25 -16.50 -4.45
C VAL A 525 -13.09 -17.72 -4.83
N TRP A 526 -12.44 -18.81 -5.23
CA TRP A 526 -13.10 -20.08 -5.53
C TRP A 526 -13.86 -20.60 -4.32
N TYR A 527 -13.23 -20.62 -3.14
CA TYR A 527 -13.85 -21.07 -1.90
C TYR A 527 -15.09 -20.23 -1.55
N ALA A 528 -15.00 -18.91 -1.60
CA ALA A 528 -16.13 -18.02 -1.32
C ALA A 528 -17.30 -18.22 -2.31
N LYS A 529 -17.00 -18.40 -3.60
CA LYS A 529 -18.02 -18.68 -4.63
C LYS A 529 -18.71 -20.02 -4.38
N GLU A 530 -17.93 -21.03 -4.02
CA GLU A 530 -18.43 -22.39 -3.78
C GLU A 530 -19.24 -22.49 -2.48
N VAL A 531 -18.83 -21.79 -1.41
CA VAL A 531 -19.62 -21.62 -0.18
C VAL A 531 -20.99 -21.03 -0.53
N ARG A 532 -21.04 -19.96 -1.33
CA ARG A 532 -22.32 -19.33 -1.70
C ARG A 532 -23.21 -20.28 -2.50
N LYS A 533 -22.65 -20.97 -3.50
CA LYS A 533 -23.40 -21.93 -4.33
C LYS A 533 -23.99 -23.06 -3.49
N ARG A 534 -23.27 -23.51 -2.47
CA ARG A 534 -23.72 -24.59 -1.57
C ARG A 534 -24.70 -24.11 -0.50
N MET A 535 -24.58 -22.85 -0.07
CA MET A 535 -25.46 -22.22 0.91
C MET A 535 -26.73 -21.60 0.32
N ALA A 536 -26.78 -21.41 -1.00
CA ALA A 536 -28.00 -21.02 -1.72
C ALA A 536 -29.05 -22.12 -1.58
N LYS A 537 -30.27 -21.72 -1.16
CA LYS A 537 -31.41 -22.61 -0.99
C LYS A 537 -32.00 -23.05 -2.32
#